data_AF-A0A8J3JEI6-F1
#
_entry.id   AF-A0A8J3JEI6-F1
#
_cell.length_a   1.000
_cell.length_b   1.000
_cell.length_c   1.000
_cell.angle_alpha   90.00
_cell.angle_beta   90.00
_cell.angle_gamma   90.00
#
_symmetry.space_group_name_H-M   'P 1'
#
loop_
_entity.id
_entity.type
_entity.pdbx_description
1 polymer ?
#
loop_
_entity_poly.entity_id
_entity_poly.type
_entity_poly.pdbx_seq_one_letter_code
_entity_poly.pdbx_strand_id
1 'polypeptide(L)'
;MGMAENRTKSFYLPPDVLEYLASSENASATVTRLVRRERLREQEASAYERIHGHPVSDRARERAKRWSREQLDAAARHADEHRDTTDELRRRMGWTA
;
A
#
# COMPACT_ATOMS: atom_id res chain seq x y z
N MET A 1 -27.78 -12.76 14.08
CA MET A 1 -26.37 -12.37 13.85
C MET A 1 -25.82 -13.34 12.81
N GLY A 2 -25.77 -12.95 11.54
CA GLY A 2 -25.42 -13.87 10.44
C GLY A 2 -23.92 -14.15 10.44
N MET A 3 -23.53 -15.40 10.69
CA MET A 3 -22.15 -15.87 10.52
C MET A 3 -21.81 -15.73 9.04
N ALA A 4 -20.79 -14.92 8.70
CA ALA A 4 -20.35 -14.78 7.32
C ALA A 4 -19.85 -16.16 6.83
N GLU A 5 -20.50 -16.72 5.81
CA GLU A 5 -20.04 -17.97 5.17
C GLU A 5 -18.62 -17.77 4.61
N ASN A 6 -17.63 -18.41 5.22
CA ASN A 6 -16.29 -18.50 4.66
C ASN A 6 -16.31 -19.42 3.45
N ARG A 7 -16.55 -18.85 2.26
CA ARG A 7 -16.46 -19.57 0.99
C ARG A 7 -15.00 -19.78 0.61
N THR A 8 -14.52 -21.01 0.78
CA THR A 8 -13.19 -21.44 0.32
C THR A 8 -13.19 -21.60 -1.20
N LYS A 9 -12.16 -21.05 -1.86
CA LYS A 9 -11.92 -21.24 -3.29
C LYS A 9 -10.49 -21.74 -3.50
N SER A 10 -10.34 -22.72 -4.40
CA SER A 10 -9.04 -23.26 -4.79
C SER A 10 -8.58 -22.62 -6.09
N PHE A 11 -7.29 -22.33 -6.19
CA PHE A 11 -6.66 -21.71 -7.37
C PHE A 11 -5.36 -22.41 -7.70
N TYR A 12 -5.02 -22.45 -8.97
CA TYR A 12 -3.69 -22.83 -9.43
C TYR A 12 -2.82 -21.58 -9.53
N LEU A 13 -1.65 -21.61 -8.89
CA LEU A 13 -0.71 -20.49 -8.88
C LEU A 13 0.63 -20.92 -9.51
N PRO A 14 1.30 -20.00 -10.22
CA PRO A 14 2.66 -20.22 -10.70
C PRO A 14 3.67 -20.54 -9.56
N PRO A 15 4.75 -21.28 -9.83
CA PRO A 15 5.72 -21.70 -8.80
C PRO A 15 6.39 -20.54 -8.05
N ASP A 16 6.73 -19.46 -8.74
CA ASP A 16 7.31 -18.23 -8.16
C ASP A 16 6.33 -17.54 -7.18
N VAL A 17 5.03 -17.54 -7.50
CA VAL A 17 4.00 -17.02 -6.60
C VAL A 17 3.85 -17.91 -5.36
N LEU A 18 3.96 -19.23 -5.52
CA LEU A 18 3.95 -20.16 -4.38
C LEU A 18 5.15 -19.94 -3.47
N GLU A 19 6.34 -19.70 -4.03
CA GLU A 19 7.55 -19.39 -3.27
C GLU A 19 7.39 -18.09 -2.46
N TYR A 20 6.86 -17.04 -3.08
CA TYR A 20 6.55 -15.79 -2.39
C TYR A 20 5.50 -15.97 -1.27
N LEU A 21 4.47 -16.78 -1.50
CA LEU A 21 3.45 -17.04 -0.49
C LEU A 21 3.98 -17.93 0.65
N ALA A 22 4.94 -18.80 0.38
CA ALA A 22 5.59 -19.64 1.38
C ALA A 22 6.46 -18.83 2.36
N SER A 23 7.02 -17.69 1.92
CA SER A 23 7.74 -16.77 2.82
C SER A 23 6.80 -15.90 3.68
N SER A 24 5.48 -16.01 3.48
CA SER A 24 4.47 -15.24 4.21
C SER A 24 3.96 -16.03 5.41
N GLU A 25 3.77 -15.39 6.57
CA GLU A 25 3.20 -16.04 7.77
C GLU A 25 1.83 -16.68 7.51
N ASN A 26 1.01 -16.05 6.66
CA ASN A 26 -0.29 -16.58 6.25
C ASN A 26 -0.56 -16.30 4.77
N ALA A 27 -0.39 -17.33 3.94
CA ALA A 27 -0.61 -17.26 2.49
C ALA A 27 -2.05 -16.87 2.13
N SER A 28 -3.06 -17.46 2.79
CA SER A 28 -4.48 -17.20 2.50
C SER A 28 -4.89 -15.76 2.82
N ALA A 29 -4.44 -15.24 3.96
CA ALA A 29 -4.66 -13.83 4.33
C ALA A 29 -3.97 -12.88 3.34
N THR A 30 -2.76 -13.24 2.89
CA THR A 30 -2.02 -12.46 1.89
C THR A 30 -2.75 -12.41 0.56
N VAL A 31 -3.20 -13.56 0.04
CA VAL A 31 -3.99 -13.64 -1.19
C VAL A 31 -5.29 -12.84 -1.06
N THR A 32 -6.02 -13.01 0.05
CA THR A 32 -7.28 -12.29 0.30
C THR A 32 -7.07 -10.77 0.28
N ARG A 33 -6.01 -10.29 0.94
CA ARG A 33 -5.64 -8.87 0.95
C ARG A 33 -5.31 -8.36 -0.45
N LEU A 34 -4.57 -9.13 -1.25
CA LEU A 34 -4.21 -8.76 -2.62
C LEU A 34 -5.44 -8.70 -3.53
N VAL A 35 -6.30 -9.71 -3.48
CA VAL A 35 -7.54 -9.75 -4.26
C VAL A 35 -8.46 -8.58 -3.89
N ARG A 36 -8.61 -8.30 -2.59
CA ARG A 36 -9.42 -7.16 -2.13
C ARG A 36 -8.87 -5.83 -2.63
N ARG A 37 -7.54 -5.65 -2.57
CA ARG A 37 -6.88 -4.45 -3.09
C ARG A 37 -7.12 -4.28 -4.59
N GLU A 38 -7.01 -5.36 -5.36
CA GLU A 38 -7.23 -5.29 -6.80
C GLU A 38 -8.69 -4.99 -7.16
N ARG A 39 -9.64 -5.60 -6.45
CA ARG A 39 -11.07 -5.26 -6.60
C ARG A 39 -11.37 -3.80 -6.30
N LEU A 40 -10.74 -3.21 -5.28
CA LEU A 40 -10.92 -1.79 -4.99
C LEU A 40 -10.34 -0.92 -6.10
N ARG A 41 -9.17 -1.26 -6.64
CA ARG A 41 -8.57 -0.56 -7.79
C ARG A 41 -9.46 -0.60 -9.03
N GLU A 42 -10.04 -1.76 -9.34
CA GLU A 42 -11.00 -1.92 -10.43
C GLU A 42 -12.21 -1.00 -10.21
N GLN A 43 -12.78 -0.99 -8.99
CA GLN A 43 -13.92 -0.15 -8.64
C GLN A 43 -13.59 1.34 -8.76
N GLU A 44 -12.42 1.77 -8.30
CA GLU A 44 -11.94 3.15 -8.45
C GLU A 44 -11.78 3.53 -9.93
N ALA A 45 -11.21 2.64 -10.74
CA ALA A 45 -11.06 2.87 -12.17
C ALA A 45 -12.42 2.99 -12.88
N SER A 46 -13.35 2.10 -12.58
CA SER A 46 -14.72 2.17 -13.13
C SER A 46 -15.49 3.39 -12.61
N ALA A 47 -15.29 3.80 -11.36
CA ALA A 47 -15.89 5.01 -10.82
C ALA A 47 -15.36 6.26 -11.52
N TYR A 48 -14.04 6.32 -11.75
CA TYR A 48 -13.41 7.41 -12.51
C TYR A 48 -14.01 7.51 -13.91
N GLU A 49 -14.08 6.40 -14.63
CA GLU A 49 -14.63 6.38 -15.99
C GLU A 49 -16.10 6.82 -16.02
N ARG A 50 -16.90 6.41 -15.03
CA ARG A 50 -18.29 6.86 -14.91
C ARG A 50 -18.41 8.37 -14.68
N ILE A 51 -17.50 8.96 -13.91
CA ILE A 51 -17.52 10.39 -13.56
C ILE A 51 -16.98 11.24 -14.71
N HIS A 52 -15.94 10.78 -15.40
CA HIS A 52 -15.20 11.58 -16.37
C HIS A 52 -15.49 11.20 -17.84
N GLY A 53 -16.21 10.10 -18.08
CA GLY A 53 -16.59 9.63 -19.42
C GLY A 53 -15.45 8.99 -20.21
N HIS A 54 -14.29 8.80 -19.61
CA HIS A 54 -13.13 8.14 -20.24
C HIS A 54 -12.28 7.40 -19.19
N PRO A 55 -11.55 6.35 -19.58
CA PRO A 55 -10.65 5.66 -18.67
C PRO A 55 -9.50 6.56 -18.21
N VAL A 56 -8.93 6.25 -17.04
CA VAL A 56 -7.68 6.90 -16.60
C VAL A 56 -6.56 6.47 -17.54
N SER A 57 -5.90 7.44 -18.19
CA SER A 57 -4.74 7.12 -19.03
C SER A 57 -3.56 6.59 -18.22
N ASP A 58 -2.78 5.67 -18.80
CA ASP A 58 -1.58 5.14 -18.15
C ASP A 58 -0.57 6.23 -17.80
N ARG A 59 -0.46 7.27 -18.65
CA ARG A 59 0.38 8.46 -18.36
C ARG A 59 -0.07 9.20 -17.11
N ALA A 60 -1.38 9.34 -16.89
CA ALA A 60 -1.92 9.96 -15.69
C ALA A 60 -1.64 9.10 -14.44
N ARG A 61 -1.78 7.77 -14.55
CA ARG A 61 -1.43 6.83 -13.47
C ARG A 61 0.06 6.91 -13.10
N GLU A 62 0.96 6.90 -14.08
CA GLU A 62 2.39 7.00 -13.84
C GLU A 62 2.80 8.34 -13.23
N ARG A 63 2.19 9.45 -13.68
CA ARG A 63 2.41 10.77 -13.08
C ARG A 63 1.95 10.79 -11.62
N ALA A 64 0.79 10.21 -11.31
CA ALA A 64 0.28 10.12 -9.94
C ALA A 64 1.20 9.27 -9.04
N LYS A 65 1.72 8.14 -9.55
CA LYS A 65 2.70 7.31 -8.81
C LYS A 65 3.98 8.08 -8.52
N ARG A 66 4.54 8.78 -9.51
CA ARG A 66 5.75 9.58 -9.34
C ARG A 66 5.52 10.68 -8.29
N TRP A 67 4.44 11.43 -8.43
CA TRP A 67 4.09 12.47 -7.48
C TRP A 67 3.93 11.92 -6.05
N SER A 68 3.21 10.80 -5.88
CA SER A 68 3.06 10.15 -4.57
C SER A 68 4.40 9.74 -3.96
N ARG A 69 5.33 9.21 -4.76
CA ARG A 69 6.68 8.86 -4.30
C ARG A 69 7.47 10.09 -3.86
N GLU A 70 7.43 11.17 -4.64
CA GLU A 70 8.05 12.45 -4.28
C GLU A 70 7.50 13.02 -2.97
N GLN A 71 6.18 12.89 -2.74
CA GLN A 71 5.55 13.32 -1.47
C GLN A 71 6.04 12.46 -0.29
N LEU A 72 6.17 11.14 -0.46
CA LEU A 72 6.69 10.25 0.58
C LEU A 72 8.16 10.53 0.88
N ASP A 73 8.99 10.73 -0.14
CA ASP A 73 10.41 11.05 0.02
C ASP A 73 10.61 12.44 0.66
N ALA A 74 9.72 13.40 0.38
CA ALA A 74 9.71 14.69 1.07
C ALA A 74 9.30 14.53 2.55
N ALA A 75 8.26 13.75 2.83
CA ALA A 75 7.82 13.47 4.19
C ALA A 75 8.88 12.74 5.02
N ALA A 76 9.61 11.79 4.42
CA ALA A 76 10.72 11.09 5.06
C ALA A 76 11.85 12.06 5.44
N ARG A 77 12.27 12.92 4.51
CA ARG A 77 13.31 13.93 4.77
C ARG A 77 12.90 14.90 5.88
N HIS A 78 11.65 15.35 5.90
CA HIS A 78 11.14 16.19 6.98
C HIS A 78 11.12 15.45 8.32
N ALA A 79 10.74 14.18 8.34
CA ALA A 79 10.76 13.38 9.56
C ALA A 79 12.19 13.22 10.12
N ASP A 80 13.18 13.01 9.24
CA ASP A 80 14.60 12.92 9.63
C ASP A 80 15.13 14.26 10.16
N GLU A 81 14.82 15.38 9.50
CA GLU A 81 15.20 16.73 9.97
C GLU A 81 14.59 17.06 11.35
N HIS A 82 13.32 16.69 11.55
CA HIS A 82 12.69 16.85 12.86
C HIS A 82 13.26 15.91 13.92
N ARG A 83 13.70 14.71 13.53
CA ARG A 83 14.38 13.78 14.44
C ARG A 83 15.73 14.34 14.88
N ASP A 84 16.53 14.85 13.95
CA ASP A 84 17.82 15.49 14.25
C ASP A 84 17.64 16.70 15.17
N THR A 85 16.63 17.53 14.91
CA THR A 85 16.26 18.67 15.75
C THR A 85 15.80 18.23 17.15
N THR A 86 15.05 17.13 17.24
CA THR A 86 14.56 16.59 18.51
C THR A 86 15.70 16.00 19.34
N ASP A 87 16.63 15.29 18.70
CA ASP A 87 17.80 14.70 19.36
C ASP A 87 18.83 15.76 19.76
N GLU A 88 18.94 16.86 19.02
CA GLU A 88 19.73 18.04 19.42
C GLU A 88 19.12 18.76 20.63
N LEU A 89 17.79 18.97 20.64
CA LEU A 89 17.07 19.52 21.80
C LEU A 89 17.21 18.63 23.03
N ARG A 90 17.11 17.30 22.88
CA ARG A 90 17.33 16.34 23.97
C ARG A 90 18.74 16.41 24.54
N ARG A 91 19.77 16.51 23.68
CA ARG A 91 21.17 16.70 24.10
C ARG A 91 21.35 18.02 24.87
N ARG A 92 20.74 19.11 24.38
CA ARG A 92 20.82 20.44 25.04
C ARG A 92 20.12 20.48 26.40
N MET A 93 19.03 19.74 26.57
CA MET A 93 18.28 19.64 27.83
C MET A 93 18.89 18.64 28.83
N GLY A 94 19.97 17.94 28.47
CA GLY A 94 20.60 16.94 29.32
C GLY A 94 19.76 15.67 29.51
N TRP A 95 18.85 15.37 28.59
CA TRP A 95 17.96 14.20 28.66
C TRP A 95 18.51 12.95 27.97
N THR A 96 19.73 13.03 27.44
CA THR A 96 20.49 11.87 26.98
C THR A 96 21.25 11.25 28.14
N ALA A 97 20.79 10.08 28.61
CA ALA A 97 21.55 9.16 29.46
C ALA A 97 22.45 8.26 28.61
#